data_AF-A0A955I0W2-F1
#
_entry.id   AF-A0A955I0W2-F1
#
_cell.length_a   1.000
_cell.length_b   1.000
_cell.length_c   1.000
_cell.angle_alpha   90.00
_cell.angle_beta   90.00
_cell.angle_gamma   90.00
#
_symmetry.space_group_name_H-M   'P 1'
#
loop_
_entity.id
_entity.type
_entity.pdbx_description
1 polymer ?
#
loop_
_entity_poly.entity_id
_entity_poly.type
_entity_poly.pdbx_seq_one_letter_code
_entity_poly.pdbx_strand_id
1 'polypeptide(L)'
;MRLPVLTFIIILLLNNILFVKKAHAIENIVQNGEFEEMNEHWEEHNGNITLEIVNNVVHEGTQSAQITSTSTGSYGIEQIIPKIQPSQWYEISAYTKILDPPDKTFVKIAWYASDDGSGSQISTDESIQLSTVTDWYNLSFQTQAPDTAHSAEMRLIVANGQSYFDDVAIIPFTPPTPTPTTIPTQTPTPTPTATPTPAPADYDHILISEAYVAPNSGEHEWVELFNNNDFTVHLEDWYIDDIADAGSAPIAFSLDMEAKSYSVVELSSSIFNNSGDKVRLLNTERTEVYAFDYAESEKGLSWGLESVESTDFCLQEPSKETQNNACITKQTEDLGEDGESNDEDEKNNVAVGSASPQSSTKMAYGRYAQSFPLTSSHISPTLQPSIVHKETRSQPTKSTSFPFDAAAGLYSLASLAAIFVKIKSRLPF
;
A
#
# COMPACT_ATOMS: atom_id res chain seq x y z
N MET A 1 -67.07 14.90 -12.86
CA MET A 1 -66.07 15.04 -13.95
C MET A 1 -64.78 15.52 -13.30
N ARG A 2 -63.63 14.86 -13.57
CA ARG A 2 -62.30 14.99 -12.92
C ARG A 2 -62.07 14.17 -11.64
N LEU A 3 -61.96 12.85 -11.77
CA LEU A 3 -61.31 12.01 -10.75
C LEU A 3 -60.64 10.69 -11.24
N PRO A 4 -60.19 10.52 -12.50
CA PRO A 4 -59.36 9.33 -12.82
C PRO A 4 -57.90 9.63 -13.20
N VAL A 5 -57.51 10.89 -13.44
CA VAL A 5 -56.16 11.19 -13.95
C VAL A 5 -55.10 11.26 -12.84
N LEU A 6 -55.48 11.71 -11.63
CA LEU A 6 -54.52 11.87 -10.52
C LEU A 6 -54.10 10.52 -9.91
N THR A 7 -55.00 9.55 -9.86
CA THR A 7 -54.73 8.20 -9.33
C THR A 7 -53.81 7.40 -10.26
N PHE A 8 -53.87 7.62 -11.57
CA PHE A 8 -53.00 6.95 -12.53
C PHE A 8 -51.56 7.49 -12.52
N ILE A 9 -51.38 8.80 -12.27
CA ILE A 9 -50.07 9.43 -12.15
C ILE A 9 -49.37 9.03 -10.84
N ILE A 10 -50.12 8.83 -9.75
CA ILE A 10 -49.54 8.36 -8.47
C ILE A 10 -49.09 6.90 -8.57
N ILE A 11 -49.81 6.03 -9.30
CA ILE A 11 -49.39 4.63 -9.53
C ILE A 11 -48.17 4.56 -10.46
N LEU A 12 -48.06 5.43 -11.47
CA LEU A 12 -46.87 5.53 -12.34
C LEU A 12 -45.65 6.16 -11.65
N LEU A 13 -45.84 7.04 -10.67
CA LEU A 13 -44.77 7.58 -9.83
C LEU A 13 -44.33 6.58 -8.75
N LEU A 14 -45.24 5.77 -8.19
CA LEU A 14 -44.89 4.69 -7.26
C LEU A 14 -44.18 3.53 -7.97
N ASN A 15 -44.52 3.21 -9.22
CA ASN A 15 -43.80 2.20 -10.02
C ASN A 15 -42.44 2.69 -10.56
N ASN A 16 -42.18 4.00 -10.63
CA ASN A 16 -40.86 4.54 -10.98
C ASN A 16 -39.97 4.83 -9.77
N ILE A 17 -40.50 4.80 -8.55
CA ILE A 17 -39.71 4.93 -7.30
C ILE A 17 -39.30 3.55 -6.74
N LEU A 18 -39.92 2.45 -7.19
CA LEU A 18 -39.46 1.07 -6.89
C LEU A 18 -38.40 0.52 -7.87
N PHE A 19 -38.01 1.30 -8.88
CA PHE A 19 -36.80 1.07 -9.68
C PHE A 19 -35.75 2.16 -9.41
N VAL A 20 -35.58 2.56 -8.14
CA VAL A 20 -34.21 2.80 -7.69
C VAL A 20 -33.53 1.46 -7.93
N LYS A 21 -32.64 1.38 -8.91
CA LYS A 21 -31.72 0.25 -9.05
C LYS A 21 -31.30 -0.09 -7.63
N LYS A 22 -31.73 -1.25 -7.13
CA LYS A 22 -30.98 -1.92 -6.08
C LYS A 22 -29.57 -1.90 -6.68
N ALA A 23 -28.68 -1.05 -6.15
CA ALA A 23 -27.27 -1.27 -6.39
C ALA A 23 -27.12 -2.76 -6.07
N HIS A 24 -26.75 -3.56 -7.08
CA HIS A 24 -26.40 -4.93 -6.78
C HIS A 24 -25.41 -4.78 -5.63
N ALA A 25 -25.72 -5.37 -4.47
CA ALA A 25 -24.66 -5.63 -3.53
C ALA A 25 -23.58 -6.30 -4.37
N ILE A 26 -22.38 -5.75 -4.34
CA ILE A 26 -21.29 -6.38 -5.07
C ILE A 26 -21.05 -7.68 -4.29
N GLU A 27 -21.68 -8.75 -4.76
CA GLU A 27 -21.73 -10.02 -4.05
C GLU A 27 -20.37 -10.70 -4.19
N ASN A 28 -19.89 -11.24 -3.07
CA ASN A 28 -18.76 -12.15 -3.06
C ASN A 28 -19.05 -13.31 -4.02
N ILE A 29 -18.15 -13.57 -4.97
CA ILE A 29 -18.33 -14.64 -5.96
C ILE A 29 -17.68 -15.97 -5.56
N VAL A 30 -17.03 -16.03 -4.39
CA VAL A 30 -16.56 -17.26 -3.76
C VAL A 30 -17.72 -17.98 -3.11
N GLN A 31 -17.82 -19.30 -3.31
CA GLN A 31 -18.79 -20.16 -2.63
C GLN A 31 -18.20 -20.66 -1.32
N ASN A 32 -18.99 -20.57 -0.24
CA ASN A 32 -18.57 -20.95 1.11
C ASN A 32 -17.17 -20.37 1.46
N GLY A 33 -17.02 -19.06 1.28
CA GLY A 33 -15.78 -18.34 1.62
C GLY A 33 -15.66 -18.09 3.12
N GLU A 34 -16.80 -18.09 3.80
CA GLU A 34 -17.00 -18.00 5.25
C GLU A 34 -16.90 -19.36 5.98
N PHE A 35 -16.78 -20.48 5.24
CA PHE A 35 -16.63 -21.84 5.78
C PHE A 35 -17.72 -22.34 6.75
N GLU A 36 -18.91 -21.74 6.72
CA GLU A 36 -20.08 -22.14 7.51
C GLU A 36 -20.85 -23.34 6.91
N GLU A 37 -20.45 -23.78 5.71
CA GLU A 37 -20.90 -25.02 5.10
C GLU A 37 -19.78 -26.08 5.11
N MET A 38 -20.12 -27.34 4.83
CA MET A 38 -19.13 -28.41 4.68
C MET A 38 -18.13 -28.08 3.55
N ASN A 39 -17.03 -28.84 3.45
CA ASN A 39 -15.94 -28.59 2.49
C ASN A 39 -16.26 -28.93 1.02
N GLU A 40 -17.53 -28.90 0.60
CA GLU A 40 -17.96 -29.35 -0.74
C GLU A 40 -17.53 -28.41 -1.88
N HIS A 41 -17.13 -27.18 -1.56
CA HIS A 41 -16.74 -26.13 -2.54
C HIS A 41 -15.23 -25.94 -2.70
N TRP A 42 -14.43 -26.59 -1.86
CA TRP A 42 -12.98 -26.41 -1.81
C TRP A 42 -12.28 -27.75 -2.03
N GLU A 43 -11.36 -27.80 -2.99
CA GLU A 43 -10.61 -29.00 -3.34
C GLU A 43 -9.20 -28.94 -2.76
N GLU A 44 -8.72 -30.03 -2.18
CA GLU A 44 -7.32 -30.18 -1.77
C GLU A 44 -6.47 -30.44 -3.02
N HIS A 45 -5.48 -29.58 -3.30
CA HIS A 45 -4.70 -29.67 -4.54
C HIS A 45 -4.01 -31.03 -4.75
N ASN A 46 -3.54 -31.66 -3.66
CA ASN A 46 -2.99 -33.01 -3.67
C ASN A 46 -3.01 -33.61 -2.26
N GLY A 47 -2.64 -34.90 -2.14
CA GLY A 47 -2.65 -35.61 -0.85
C GLY A 47 -1.63 -35.15 0.19
N ASN A 48 -0.83 -34.12 -0.06
CA ASN A 48 0.00 -33.46 0.96
C ASN A 48 -0.72 -32.28 1.63
N ILE A 49 -1.89 -31.90 1.13
CA ILE A 49 -2.76 -30.86 1.68
C ILE A 49 -3.91 -31.53 2.42
N THR A 50 -4.31 -30.96 3.55
CA THR A 50 -5.49 -31.38 4.30
C THR A 50 -6.28 -30.15 4.72
N LEU A 51 -7.58 -30.15 4.43
CA LEU A 51 -8.55 -29.15 4.85
C LEU A 51 -9.43 -29.71 5.97
N GLU A 52 -9.39 -29.06 7.13
CA GLU A 52 -10.30 -29.34 8.24
C GLU A 52 -11.15 -28.09 8.53
N ILE A 53 -12.47 -28.25 8.57
CA ILE A 53 -13.38 -27.18 9.00
C ILE A 53 -13.47 -27.22 10.53
N VAL A 54 -12.98 -26.17 11.18
CA VAL A 54 -12.84 -26.07 12.63
C VAL A 54 -13.77 -25.02 13.22
N ASN A 55 -14.01 -25.07 14.54
CA ASN A 55 -14.90 -24.13 15.25
C ASN A 55 -14.26 -23.48 16.49
N ASN A 56 -12.95 -23.68 16.70
CA ASN A 56 -12.20 -23.19 17.84
C ASN A 56 -11.31 -21.97 17.51
N VAL A 57 -10.97 -21.78 16.24
CA VAL A 57 -10.24 -20.62 15.72
C VAL A 57 -11.09 -20.08 14.57
N VAL A 58 -11.79 -18.97 14.79
CA VAL A 58 -12.80 -18.43 13.86
C VAL A 58 -12.64 -16.91 13.81
N HIS A 59 -12.78 -16.30 12.63
CA HIS A 59 -12.74 -14.85 12.46
C HIS A 59 -14.13 -14.26 12.65
N GLU A 60 -15.08 -14.74 11.84
CA GLU A 60 -16.51 -14.40 11.90
C GLU A 60 -17.35 -15.67 11.82
N GLY A 61 -18.59 -15.64 12.30
CA GLY A 61 -19.45 -16.83 12.26
C GLY A 61 -19.13 -17.88 13.33
N THR A 62 -19.18 -19.16 12.93
CA THR A 62 -19.01 -20.32 13.82
C THR A 62 -17.92 -21.30 13.38
N GLN A 63 -17.42 -21.17 12.15
CA GLN A 63 -16.44 -22.10 11.58
C GLN A 63 -15.36 -21.35 10.79
N SER A 64 -14.22 -22.00 10.55
CA SER A 64 -13.19 -21.52 9.62
C SER A 64 -12.44 -22.70 9.01
N ALA A 65 -11.61 -22.45 7.99
CA ALA A 65 -10.75 -23.47 7.40
C ALA A 65 -9.40 -23.55 8.09
N GLN A 66 -9.02 -24.72 8.59
CA GLN A 66 -7.65 -25.06 8.94
C GLN A 66 -7.01 -25.85 7.79
N ILE A 67 -5.97 -25.28 7.19
CA ILE A 67 -5.21 -25.92 6.11
C ILE A 67 -3.88 -26.39 6.68
N THR A 68 -3.59 -27.69 6.52
CA THR A 68 -2.29 -28.28 6.84
C THR A 68 -1.62 -28.73 5.56
N SER A 69 -0.34 -28.40 5.41
CA SER A 69 0.46 -28.78 4.25
C SER A 69 1.77 -29.42 4.70
N THR A 70 2.10 -30.57 4.11
CA THR A 70 3.41 -31.21 4.27
C THR A 70 4.33 -30.96 3.07
N SER A 71 3.87 -30.15 2.10
CA SER A 71 4.64 -29.82 0.90
C SER A 71 5.38 -28.51 1.09
N THR A 72 6.62 -28.44 0.61
CA THR A 72 7.38 -27.18 0.49
C THR A 72 7.00 -26.38 -0.76
N GLY A 73 6.13 -26.93 -1.62
CA GLY A 73 5.60 -26.25 -2.80
C GLY A 73 4.46 -25.28 -2.46
N SER A 74 4.14 -24.38 -3.40
CA SER A 74 3.01 -23.45 -3.29
C SER A 74 1.69 -24.15 -3.60
N TYR A 75 1.25 -25.05 -2.71
CA TYR A 75 0.01 -25.80 -2.81
C TYR A 75 -0.93 -25.46 -1.64
N GLY A 76 -2.21 -25.80 -1.79
CA GLY A 76 -3.20 -25.49 -0.79
C GLY A 76 -4.57 -26.00 -1.19
N ILE A 77 -5.62 -25.31 -0.77
CA ILE A 77 -6.98 -25.60 -1.23
C ILE A 77 -7.36 -24.66 -2.37
N GLU A 78 -8.19 -25.15 -3.28
CA GLU A 78 -8.57 -24.43 -4.49
C GLU A 78 -10.07 -24.45 -4.76
N GLN A 79 -10.55 -23.37 -5.38
CA GLN A 79 -11.93 -23.26 -5.86
C GLN A 79 -11.93 -22.62 -7.25
N ILE A 80 -12.59 -23.27 -8.21
CA ILE A 80 -12.82 -22.70 -9.53
C ILE A 80 -13.94 -21.67 -9.47
N ILE A 81 -13.64 -20.47 -9.94
CA ILE A 81 -14.55 -19.33 -10.06
C ILE A 81 -14.94 -19.19 -11.53
N PRO A 82 -16.12 -19.69 -11.94
CA PRO A 82 -16.57 -19.58 -13.31
C PRO A 82 -17.08 -18.17 -13.63
N LYS A 83 -17.23 -17.86 -14.91
CA LYS A 83 -17.86 -16.62 -15.42
C LYS A 83 -17.13 -15.33 -15.03
N ILE A 84 -15.82 -15.38 -14.94
CA ILE A 84 -14.98 -14.18 -14.86
C ILE A 84 -15.26 -13.31 -16.09
N GLN A 85 -15.41 -12.02 -15.85
CA GLN A 85 -15.61 -11.05 -16.91
C GLN A 85 -14.23 -10.57 -17.39
N PRO A 86 -13.90 -10.69 -18.69
CA PRO A 86 -12.63 -10.19 -19.20
C PRO A 86 -12.43 -8.71 -18.93
N SER A 87 -11.21 -8.31 -18.55
CA SER A 87 -10.85 -6.93 -18.20
C SER A 87 -11.63 -6.30 -17.04
N GLN A 88 -12.40 -7.09 -16.29
CA GLN A 88 -13.05 -6.66 -15.05
C GLN A 88 -12.02 -6.60 -13.92
N TRP A 89 -12.13 -5.57 -13.08
CA TRP A 89 -11.33 -5.45 -11.87
C TRP A 89 -11.99 -6.21 -10.72
N TYR A 90 -11.16 -6.83 -9.89
CA TYR A 90 -11.55 -7.62 -8.74
C TYR A 90 -10.68 -7.26 -7.53
N GLU A 91 -11.31 -7.19 -6.37
CA GLU A 91 -10.63 -7.22 -5.07
C GLU A 91 -10.71 -8.65 -4.53
N ILE A 92 -9.55 -9.22 -4.17
CA ILE A 92 -9.41 -10.56 -3.64
C ILE A 92 -8.96 -10.42 -2.19
N SER A 93 -9.65 -11.09 -1.26
CA SER A 93 -9.29 -11.07 0.14
C SER A 93 -9.47 -12.41 0.84
N ALA A 94 -8.73 -12.64 1.91
CA ALA A 94 -8.97 -13.70 2.88
C ALA A 94 -8.36 -13.31 4.23
N TYR A 95 -9.10 -13.54 5.32
CA TYR A 95 -8.51 -13.46 6.64
C TYR A 95 -7.69 -14.70 6.92
N THR A 96 -6.51 -14.54 7.52
CA THR A 96 -5.67 -15.66 7.92
C THR A 96 -5.13 -15.49 9.34
N LYS A 97 -4.91 -16.61 10.03
CA LYS A 97 -4.27 -16.67 11.35
C LYS A 97 -3.34 -17.88 11.39
N ILE A 98 -2.15 -17.70 11.97
CA ILE A 98 -1.07 -18.69 12.01
C ILE A 98 -0.73 -18.97 13.48
N LEU A 99 -1.02 -20.19 13.92
CA LEU A 99 -0.66 -20.67 15.26
C LEU A 99 0.54 -21.61 15.26
N ASP A 100 0.76 -22.33 14.16
CA ASP A 100 1.92 -23.17 13.91
C ASP A 100 2.59 -22.73 12.58
N PRO A 101 3.72 -22.00 12.64
CA PRO A 101 4.31 -21.33 11.49
C PRO A 101 4.59 -22.26 10.29
N PRO A 102 4.00 -22.00 9.11
CA PRO A 102 4.42 -22.60 7.85
C PRO A 102 5.63 -21.85 7.27
N ASP A 103 6.25 -22.43 6.24
CA ASP A 103 7.26 -21.73 5.44
C ASP A 103 6.66 -20.47 4.80
N LYS A 104 5.39 -20.55 4.37
CA LYS A 104 4.61 -19.43 3.82
C LYS A 104 3.11 -19.75 3.72
N THR A 105 2.31 -18.69 3.82
CA THR A 105 0.85 -18.65 3.70
C THR A 105 0.45 -17.41 2.92
N PHE A 106 -0.39 -17.58 1.90
CA PHE A 106 -0.85 -16.48 1.06
C PHE A 106 -2.07 -16.88 0.23
N VAL A 107 -2.73 -15.88 -0.38
CA VAL A 107 -3.78 -16.09 -1.36
C VAL A 107 -3.29 -15.79 -2.77
N LYS A 108 -3.75 -16.60 -3.71
CA LYS A 108 -3.40 -16.48 -5.12
C LYS A 108 -4.62 -16.72 -5.99
N ILE A 109 -4.72 -15.96 -7.07
CA ILE A 109 -5.69 -16.18 -8.14
C ILE A 109 -4.95 -16.58 -9.41
N ALA A 110 -5.41 -17.64 -10.08
CA ALA A 110 -4.90 -18.07 -11.38
C ALA A 110 -5.98 -17.93 -12.46
N TRP A 111 -5.64 -17.29 -13.58
CA TRP A 111 -6.59 -16.95 -14.64
C TRP A 111 -6.57 -17.98 -15.77
N TYR A 112 -7.74 -18.33 -16.31
CA TYR A 112 -7.86 -19.31 -17.39
C TYR A 112 -8.76 -18.81 -18.52
N ALA A 113 -8.41 -19.21 -19.74
CA ALA A 113 -9.21 -18.91 -20.94
C ALA A 113 -10.44 -19.82 -21.08
N SER A 114 -10.46 -20.95 -20.38
CA SER A 114 -11.57 -21.89 -20.31
C SER A 114 -12.63 -21.40 -19.32
N ASP A 115 -13.87 -21.87 -19.46
CA ASP A 115 -14.96 -21.57 -18.52
C ASP A 115 -14.89 -22.39 -17.23
N ASP A 116 -14.12 -23.48 -17.22
CA ASP A 116 -14.06 -24.50 -16.17
C ASP A 116 -12.71 -24.59 -15.45
N GLY A 117 -11.80 -23.64 -15.69
CA GLY A 117 -10.46 -23.64 -15.10
C GLY A 117 -9.51 -24.69 -15.68
N SER A 118 -9.91 -25.42 -16.74
CA SER A 118 -9.04 -26.41 -17.38
C SER A 118 -8.00 -25.78 -18.31
N GLY A 119 -6.93 -26.51 -18.61
CA GLY A 119 -5.90 -26.09 -19.55
C GLY A 119 -4.75 -25.33 -18.89
N SER A 120 -4.09 -24.46 -19.65
CA SER A 120 -2.96 -23.67 -19.16
C SER A 120 -3.43 -22.36 -18.54
N GLN A 121 -2.81 -22.02 -17.41
CA GLN A 121 -2.95 -20.71 -16.79
C GLN A 121 -2.47 -19.62 -17.74
N ILE A 122 -3.25 -18.54 -17.87
CA ILE A 122 -2.88 -17.34 -18.61
C ILE A 122 -1.83 -16.57 -17.81
N SER A 123 -2.14 -16.31 -16.53
CA SER A 123 -1.34 -15.54 -15.59
C SER A 123 -1.85 -15.80 -14.17
N THR A 124 -1.15 -15.26 -13.17
CA THR A 124 -1.50 -15.38 -11.77
C THR A 124 -1.16 -14.10 -11.03
N ASP A 125 -1.98 -13.74 -10.04
CA ASP A 125 -1.72 -12.66 -9.10
C ASP A 125 -1.81 -13.20 -7.67
N GLU A 126 -1.06 -12.63 -6.74
CA GLU A 126 -0.99 -13.12 -5.35
C GLU A 126 -0.85 -11.99 -4.33
N SER A 127 -1.28 -12.27 -3.11
CA SER A 127 -1.02 -11.40 -1.95
C SER A 127 0.44 -11.48 -1.50
N ILE A 128 0.79 -10.66 -0.52
CA ILE A 128 1.98 -10.88 0.29
C ILE A 128 1.97 -12.29 0.91
N GLN A 129 3.18 -12.80 1.19
CA GLN A 129 3.39 -14.12 1.80
C GLN A 129 3.76 -13.96 3.27
N LEU A 130 3.04 -14.66 4.14
CA LEU A 130 3.23 -14.61 5.59
C LEU A 130 3.68 -15.96 6.12
N SER A 131 4.65 -16.00 7.02
CA SER A 131 5.02 -17.20 7.78
C SER A 131 4.61 -17.08 9.25
N THR A 132 4.30 -15.88 9.73
CA THR A 132 3.95 -15.59 11.12
C THR A 132 2.90 -14.49 11.21
N VAL A 133 1.69 -14.84 11.64
CA VAL A 133 0.66 -13.86 12.01
C VAL A 133 -0.29 -14.46 13.05
N THR A 134 -0.11 -14.11 14.32
CA THR A 134 -0.79 -14.79 15.43
C THR A 134 -2.21 -14.30 15.69
N ASP A 135 -2.57 -13.14 15.14
CA ASP A 135 -3.93 -12.61 15.09
C ASP A 135 -4.48 -12.65 13.67
N TRP A 136 -5.78 -12.44 13.52
CA TRP A 136 -6.41 -12.44 12.20
C TRP A 136 -5.88 -11.26 11.38
N TYR A 137 -5.38 -11.56 10.18
CA TYR A 137 -4.85 -10.58 9.24
C TYR A 137 -5.54 -10.72 7.89
N ASN A 138 -5.97 -9.60 7.31
CA ASN A 138 -6.62 -9.59 6.02
C ASN A 138 -5.57 -9.55 4.89
N LEU A 139 -5.34 -10.69 4.25
CA LEU A 139 -4.59 -10.73 2.99
C LEU A 139 -5.50 -10.18 1.89
N SER A 140 -5.25 -8.97 1.39
CA SER A 140 -6.04 -8.36 0.30
C SER A 140 -5.16 -7.79 -0.81
N PHE A 141 -5.64 -7.87 -2.05
CA PHE A 141 -5.06 -7.23 -3.23
C PHE A 141 -6.12 -6.99 -4.31
N GLN A 142 -5.85 -6.03 -5.21
CA GLN A 142 -6.69 -5.75 -6.37
C GLN A 142 -5.97 -6.16 -7.65
N THR A 143 -6.70 -6.75 -8.60
CA THR A 143 -6.16 -7.10 -9.92
C THR A 143 -7.23 -7.01 -11.00
N GLN A 144 -6.80 -6.81 -12.24
CA GLN A 144 -7.65 -6.83 -13.42
C GLN A 144 -7.53 -8.19 -14.12
N ALA A 145 -8.66 -8.87 -14.32
CA ALA A 145 -8.67 -10.11 -15.08
C ALA A 145 -8.15 -9.88 -16.50
N PRO A 146 -7.29 -10.78 -17.05
CA PRO A 146 -6.87 -10.72 -18.44
C PRO A 146 -8.06 -10.60 -19.41
N ASP A 147 -7.85 -9.94 -20.55
CA ASP A 147 -8.87 -9.73 -21.61
C ASP A 147 -9.39 -11.02 -22.26
N THR A 148 -8.74 -12.14 -21.95
CA THR A 148 -9.06 -13.49 -22.41
C THR A 148 -9.47 -14.43 -21.28
N ALA A 149 -9.58 -13.95 -20.03
CA ALA A 149 -9.96 -14.77 -18.89
C ALA A 149 -11.48 -14.98 -18.83
N HIS A 150 -11.89 -16.25 -18.71
CA HIS A 150 -13.29 -16.69 -18.60
C HIS A 150 -13.59 -17.40 -17.26
N SER A 151 -12.54 -17.90 -16.60
CA SER A 151 -12.60 -18.41 -15.24
C SER A 151 -11.33 -18.05 -14.48
N ALA A 152 -11.39 -18.22 -13.16
CA ALA A 152 -10.24 -18.13 -12.28
C ALA A 152 -10.23 -19.33 -11.32
N GLU A 153 -9.09 -19.57 -10.69
CA GLU A 153 -8.93 -20.52 -9.61
C GLU A 153 -8.37 -19.77 -8.41
N MET A 154 -9.19 -19.67 -7.36
CA MET A 154 -8.80 -19.10 -6.08
C MET A 154 -8.04 -20.16 -5.28
N ARG A 155 -6.90 -19.78 -4.71
CA ARG A 155 -6.02 -20.70 -3.98
C ARG A 155 -5.64 -20.11 -2.62
N LEU A 156 -5.92 -20.83 -1.55
CA LEU A 156 -5.40 -20.53 -0.22
C LEU A 156 -4.20 -21.43 0.03
N ILE A 157 -3.01 -20.86 0.01
CA ILE A 157 -1.75 -21.62 -0.04
C ILE A 157 -1.13 -21.68 1.35
N VAL A 158 -0.65 -22.87 1.72
CA VAL A 158 0.18 -23.12 2.90
C VAL A 158 1.32 -24.05 2.48
N ALA A 159 2.56 -23.67 2.77
CA ALA A 159 3.72 -24.51 2.53
C ALA A 159 4.32 -25.01 3.86
N ASN A 160 4.43 -26.33 4.01
CA ASN A 160 5.12 -26.99 5.12
C ASN A 160 4.74 -26.44 6.52
N GLY A 161 3.46 -26.58 6.89
CA GLY A 161 2.94 -26.13 8.17
C GLY A 161 1.43 -25.99 8.12
N GLN A 162 0.89 -25.07 8.92
CA GLN A 162 -0.55 -24.92 9.08
C GLN A 162 -0.98 -23.46 9.12
N SER A 163 -2.16 -23.15 8.58
CA SER A 163 -2.79 -21.84 8.76
C SER A 163 -4.31 -21.95 8.77
N TYR A 164 -4.93 -21.01 9.45
CA TYR A 164 -6.37 -20.83 9.45
C TYR A 164 -6.74 -19.77 8.42
N PHE A 165 -7.86 -19.95 7.73
CA PHE A 165 -8.43 -19.03 6.78
C PHE A 165 -9.91 -18.85 7.01
N ASP A 166 -10.39 -17.63 6.77
CA ASP A 166 -11.79 -17.27 6.93
C ASP A 166 -12.16 -16.09 6.02
N ASP A 167 -13.46 -15.86 5.82
CA ASP A 167 -14.04 -14.74 5.08
C ASP A 167 -13.35 -14.47 3.72
N VAL A 168 -13.16 -15.54 2.94
CA VAL A 168 -12.56 -15.46 1.62
C VAL A 168 -13.51 -14.78 0.66
N ALA A 169 -13.03 -13.74 -0.03
CA ALA A 169 -13.84 -12.99 -0.97
C ALA A 169 -13.15 -12.69 -2.28
N ILE A 170 -13.95 -12.68 -3.35
CA ILE A 170 -13.62 -12.07 -4.63
C ILE A 170 -14.77 -11.15 -4.99
N ILE A 171 -14.47 -9.87 -5.16
CA ILE A 171 -15.47 -8.80 -5.27
C ILE A 171 -15.20 -8.00 -6.56
N PRO A 172 -16.06 -8.07 -7.59
CA PRO A 172 -15.88 -7.30 -8.81
C PRO A 172 -16.16 -5.81 -8.59
N PHE A 173 -15.20 -4.94 -8.89
CA PHE A 173 -15.41 -3.49 -8.79
C PHE A 173 -15.03 -2.78 -10.08
N THR A 174 -15.62 -1.62 -10.36
CA THR A 174 -15.16 -0.78 -11.47
C THR A 174 -14.31 0.34 -10.90
N PRO A 175 -13.00 0.41 -11.19
CA PRO A 175 -12.20 1.55 -10.76
C PRO A 175 -12.80 2.82 -11.39
N PRO A 176 -12.66 3.97 -10.72
CA PRO A 176 -13.16 5.23 -11.26
C PRO A 176 -12.57 5.44 -12.67
N THR A 177 -13.43 5.49 -13.69
CA THR A 177 -12.99 5.79 -15.04
C THR A 177 -12.35 7.19 -15.01
N PRO A 178 -11.12 7.38 -15.50
CA PRO A 178 -10.54 8.71 -15.61
C PRO A 178 -11.52 9.56 -16.42
N THR A 179 -12.10 10.58 -15.79
CA THR A 179 -13.10 11.42 -16.44
C THR A 179 -12.43 12.02 -17.67
N PRO A 180 -12.95 11.78 -18.90
CA PRO A 180 -12.32 12.32 -20.11
C PRO A 180 -12.29 13.83 -19.97
N THR A 181 -11.09 14.36 -19.80
CA THR A 181 -10.88 15.80 -19.77
C THR A 181 -11.33 16.31 -21.13
N THR A 182 -12.44 17.05 -21.19
CA THR A 182 -12.95 17.59 -22.45
C THR A 182 -11.85 18.44 -23.08
N ILE A 183 -11.39 18.06 -24.27
CA ILE A 183 -10.52 18.93 -25.09
C ILE A 183 -11.31 20.22 -25.35
N PRO A 184 -10.82 21.40 -24.90
CA PRO A 184 -11.57 22.63 -25.03
C PRO A 184 -11.65 23.06 -26.50
N THR A 185 -12.88 23.24 -26.99
CA THR A 185 -13.17 23.89 -28.27
C THR A 185 -12.75 25.36 -28.18
N GLN A 186 -11.81 25.80 -29.02
CA GLN A 186 -11.32 27.18 -29.05
C GLN A 186 -12.48 28.18 -29.24
N THR A 187 -12.81 28.87 -28.15
CA THR A 187 -13.75 29.99 -28.09
C THR A 187 -12.93 31.23 -27.69
N PRO A 188 -13.12 32.41 -28.31
CA PRO A 188 -12.27 33.58 -28.08
C PRO A 188 -12.24 33.94 -26.60
N THR A 189 -11.03 33.97 -26.07
CA THR A 189 -10.62 34.08 -24.66
C THR A 189 -11.35 35.19 -23.89
N PRO A 190 -12.25 34.86 -22.96
CA PRO A 190 -12.41 35.64 -21.74
C PRO A 190 -11.31 35.22 -20.73
N THR A 191 -10.72 36.21 -20.09
CA THR A 191 -9.64 36.12 -19.10
C THR A 191 -9.90 35.03 -18.04
N PRO A 192 -8.90 34.18 -17.72
CA PRO A 192 -9.10 32.98 -16.91
C PRO A 192 -9.44 33.29 -15.45
N THR A 193 -10.45 32.59 -14.92
CA THR A 193 -10.65 32.39 -13.48
C THR A 193 -10.22 30.96 -13.17
N ALA A 194 -9.32 30.81 -12.19
CA ALA A 194 -8.59 29.58 -11.88
C ALA A 194 -9.51 28.41 -11.48
N THR A 195 -9.40 27.30 -12.23
CA THR A 195 -9.73 25.95 -11.76
C THR A 195 -8.68 25.55 -10.71
N PRO A 196 -9.03 24.91 -9.58
CA PRO A 196 -8.02 24.45 -8.63
C PRO A 196 -7.15 23.41 -9.36
N THR A 197 -5.89 23.77 -9.55
CA THR A 197 -4.81 22.84 -9.88
C THR A 197 -4.92 21.65 -8.91
N PRO A 198 -4.76 20.38 -9.35
CA PRO A 198 -4.49 19.31 -8.38
C PRO A 198 -3.35 19.81 -7.50
N ALA A 199 -3.51 19.67 -6.18
CA ALA A 199 -2.42 20.00 -5.27
C ALA A 199 -1.17 19.31 -5.82
N PRO A 200 -0.03 20.03 -5.96
CA PRO A 200 1.22 19.37 -6.30
C PRO A 200 1.36 18.15 -5.41
N ALA A 201 1.61 16.97 -5.99
CA ALA A 201 2.06 15.84 -5.19
C ALA A 201 3.46 16.20 -4.71
N ASP A 202 3.50 16.96 -3.62
CA ASP A 202 4.72 17.40 -2.98
C ASP A 202 5.19 16.27 -2.07
N TYR A 203 6.07 15.44 -2.63
CA TYR A 203 6.70 14.36 -1.91
C TYR A 203 7.89 14.84 -1.08
N ASP A 204 8.31 16.11 -1.20
CA ASP A 204 9.46 16.67 -0.45
C ASP A 204 9.18 16.74 1.06
N HIS A 205 7.92 16.53 1.45
CA HIS A 205 7.44 16.53 2.84
C HIS A 205 7.00 15.15 3.34
N ILE A 206 7.33 14.07 2.62
CA ILE A 206 7.25 12.71 3.13
C ILE A 206 8.59 12.36 3.77
N LEU A 207 8.55 12.09 5.07
CA LEU A 207 9.74 11.83 5.88
C LEU A 207 9.71 10.38 6.34
N ILE A 208 10.90 9.77 6.49
CA ILE A 208 11.02 8.62 7.38
C ILE A 208 10.90 9.16 8.81
N SER A 209 9.89 8.74 9.57
CA SER A 209 9.74 9.12 10.98
C SER A 209 10.47 8.14 11.88
N GLU A 210 10.40 6.85 11.60
CA GLU A 210 10.93 5.83 12.49
C GLU A 210 11.37 4.59 11.70
N ALA A 211 12.41 3.90 12.14
CA ALA A 211 12.82 2.63 11.56
C ALA A 211 13.25 1.63 12.64
N TYR A 212 12.65 0.44 12.60
CA TYR A 212 12.92 -0.64 13.53
C TYR A 212 13.83 -1.68 12.89
N VAL A 213 15.12 -1.33 12.87
CA VAL A 213 16.15 -2.06 12.11
C VAL A 213 16.76 -3.25 12.84
N ALA A 214 16.47 -3.40 14.14
CA ALA A 214 17.00 -4.48 14.98
C ALA A 214 15.88 -5.08 15.86
N PRO A 215 14.89 -5.76 15.25
CA PRO A 215 13.71 -6.25 15.97
C PRO A 215 14.03 -7.29 17.06
N ASN A 216 13.09 -7.50 17.99
CA ASN A 216 13.19 -8.66 18.88
C ASN A 216 13.11 -9.96 18.07
N SER A 217 13.53 -11.06 18.68
CA SER A 217 13.43 -12.36 18.01
C SER A 217 11.96 -12.67 17.70
N GLY A 218 11.64 -12.86 16.42
CA GLY A 218 10.27 -13.16 15.97
C GLY A 218 9.45 -11.92 15.59
N GLU A 219 10.03 -10.72 15.63
CA GLU A 219 9.45 -9.49 15.08
C GLU A 219 10.10 -9.15 13.73
N HIS A 220 9.41 -8.32 12.94
CA HIS A 220 9.87 -7.88 11.62
C HIS A 220 10.45 -6.46 11.67
N GLU A 221 11.34 -6.18 10.73
CA GLU A 221 11.76 -4.80 10.45
C GLU A 221 10.60 -4.03 9.85
N TRP A 222 10.52 -2.75 10.17
CA TRP A 222 9.55 -1.84 9.58
C TRP A 222 10.11 -0.44 9.50
N VAL A 223 9.57 0.33 8.57
CA VAL A 223 9.85 1.75 8.40
C VAL A 223 8.54 2.50 8.48
N GLU A 224 8.47 3.50 9.34
CA GLU A 224 7.36 4.40 9.43
C GLU A 224 7.65 5.69 8.66
N LEU A 225 6.63 6.13 7.94
CA LEU A 225 6.63 7.37 7.19
C LEU A 225 5.70 8.38 7.87
N PHE A 226 6.09 9.64 7.86
CA PHE A 226 5.26 10.76 8.28
C PHE A 226 4.95 11.68 7.10
N ASN A 227 3.66 11.91 6.86
CA ASN A 227 3.20 12.88 5.87
C ASN A 227 3.14 14.28 6.49
N ASN A 228 4.19 15.07 6.32
CA ASN A 228 4.25 16.44 6.84
C ASN A 228 3.49 17.45 5.94
N ASN A 229 2.74 17.02 4.93
CA ASN A 229 1.84 17.89 4.20
C ASN A 229 0.57 18.21 5.00
N ASP A 230 -0.20 19.21 4.54
CA ASP A 230 -1.56 19.50 5.01
C ASP A 230 -2.65 18.87 4.11
N PHE A 231 -2.24 17.95 3.24
CA PHE A 231 -3.11 17.16 2.35
C PHE A 231 -2.70 15.68 2.34
N THR A 232 -3.63 14.81 1.94
CA THR A 232 -3.40 13.37 1.76
C THR A 232 -2.43 13.12 0.61
N VAL A 233 -1.44 12.24 0.83
CA VAL A 233 -0.48 11.83 -0.18
C VAL A 233 -0.69 10.35 -0.53
N HIS A 234 -0.68 10.06 -1.83
CA HIS A 234 -0.78 8.71 -2.37
C HIS A 234 0.61 8.30 -2.86
N LEU A 235 1.16 7.24 -2.27
CA LEU A 235 2.43 6.63 -2.64
C LEU A 235 2.11 5.32 -3.37
N GLU A 236 2.38 5.28 -4.68
CA GLU A 236 2.19 4.08 -5.51
C GLU A 236 3.55 3.61 -6.04
N ASP A 237 3.87 2.33 -5.84
CA ASP A 237 5.11 1.69 -6.27
C ASP A 237 6.38 2.36 -5.74
N TRP A 238 6.36 2.78 -4.47
CA TRP A 238 7.54 3.31 -3.77
C TRP A 238 8.39 2.17 -3.21
N TYR A 239 9.61 2.48 -2.78
CA TYR A 239 10.53 1.45 -2.29
C TYR A 239 11.23 1.85 -0.99
N ILE A 240 11.47 0.85 -0.14
CA ILE A 240 12.43 0.90 0.97
C ILE A 240 13.68 0.13 0.59
N ASP A 241 14.86 0.66 0.90
CA ASP A 241 16.14 0.08 0.51
C ASP A 241 17.24 0.32 1.57
N ASP A 242 18.22 -0.58 1.65
CA ASP A 242 19.36 -0.51 2.59
C ASP A 242 20.58 0.18 1.95
N ILE A 243 20.87 -0.11 0.68
CA ILE A 243 22.04 0.44 0.01
C ILE A 243 21.85 0.56 -1.50
N ALA A 244 22.32 1.67 -2.07
CA ALA A 244 22.25 1.88 -3.52
C ALA A 244 23.03 0.81 -4.30
N ASP A 245 22.31 0.14 -5.22
CA ASP A 245 22.86 -0.79 -6.21
C ASP A 245 23.67 -1.98 -5.61
N ALA A 246 23.47 -2.29 -4.34
CA ALA A 246 24.13 -3.37 -3.61
C ALA A 246 23.17 -3.93 -2.54
N GLY A 247 23.67 -4.77 -1.63
CA GLY A 247 22.90 -5.24 -0.47
C GLY A 247 21.66 -6.04 -0.84
N SER A 248 20.57 -5.80 -0.11
CA SER A 248 19.29 -6.46 -0.33
C SER A 248 18.55 -5.85 -1.52
N ALA A 249 17.53 -6.56 -2.03
CA ALA A 249 16.69 -5.96 -3.06
C ALA A 249 15.71 -4.96 -2.41
N PRO A 250 15.44 -3.79 -3.04
CA PRO A 250 14.47 -2.85 -2.52
C PRO A 250 13.08 -3.48 -2.38
N ILE A 251 12.40 -3.20 -1.25
CA ILE A 251 11.04 -3.67 -0.96
C ILE A 251 10.05 -2.64 -1.48
N ALA A 252 9.17 -3.08 -2.39
CA ALA A 252 8.11 -2.23 -2.94
C ALA A 252 6.93 -2.09 -1.97
N PHE A 253 6.30 -0.92 -1.93
CA PHE A 253 5.07 -0.68 -1.17
C PHE A 253 4.19 0.38 -1.85
N SER A 254 2.89 0.34 -1.51
CA SER A 254 1.91 1.36 -1.88
C SER A 254 1.04 1.69 -0.67
N LEU A 255 0.72 2.97 -0.48
CA LEU A 255 0.18 3.51 0.77
C LEU A 255 -0.54 4.86 0.52
N ASP A 256 -1.71 5.01 1.14
CA ASP A 256 -2.40 6.31 1.28
C ASP A 256 -2.12 6.90 2.66
N MET A 257 -1.51 8.09 2.70
CA MET A 257 -1.18 8.81 3.93
C MET A 257 -2.08 10.02 4.10
N GLU A 258 -2.88 10.08 5.16
CA GLU A 258 -3.62 11.30 5.50
C GLU A 258 -2.66 12.47 5.83
N ALA A 259 -3.17 13.70 5.78
CA ALA A 259 -2.40 14.87 6.16
C ALA A 259 -1.97 14.77 7.64
N LYS A 260 -0.70 15.03 7.93
CA LYS A 260 -0.14 14.98 9.30
C LYS A 260 -0.31 13.63 10.01
N SER A 261 -0.37 12.52 9.26
CA SER A 261 -0.45 11.17 9.82
C SER A 261 0.85 10.38 9.66
N TYR A 262 0.96 9.35 10.49
CA TYR A 262 2.01 8.33 10.45
C TYR A 262 1.47 7.09 9.74
N SER A 263 2.33 6.37 9.02
CA SER A 263 1.96 5.13 8.35
C SER A 263 3.15 4.18 8.30
N VAL A 264 2.91 2.91 8.65
CA VAL A 264 3.97 1.91 8.78
C VAL A 264 4.05 1.06 7.51
N VAL A 265 5.26 0.89 7.00
CA VAL A 265 5.63 -0.10 6.00
C VAL A 265 6.31 -1.26 6.71
N GLU A 266 5.55 -2.34 6.94
CA GLU A 266 6.10 -3.60 7.43
C GLU A 266 6.93 -4.26 6.33
N LEU A 267 8.17 -4.63 6.63
CA LEU A 267 9.05 -5.23 5.64
C LEU A 267 8.82 -6.74 5.57
N SER A 268 8.63 -7.25 4.35
CA SER A 268 8.43 -8.68 4.10
C SER A 268 9.69 -9.54 4.35
N SER A 269 10.84 -8.90 4.55
CA SER A 269 12.12 -9.54 4.84
C SER A 269 13.03 -8.56 5.55
N SER A 270 13.93 -9.07 6.40
CA SER A 270 15.05 -8.28 6.93
C SER A 270 15.98 -7.85 5.80
N ILE A 271 16.10 -6.54 5.62
CA ILE A 271 17.03 -5.93 4.66
C ILE A 271 18.08 -5.09 5.36
N PHE A 272 17.84 -4.68 6.60
CA PHE A 272 18.74 -3.83 7.36
C PHE A 272 19.73 -4.64 8.19
N ASN A 273 20.97 -4.18 8.26
CA ASN A 273 21.96 -4.70 9.18
C ASN A 273 21.77 -4.06 10.56
N ASN A 274 21.96 -4.81 11.64
CA ASN A 274 21.87 -4.27 13.01
C ASN A 274 22.93 -3.20 13.32
N SER A 275 23.92 -3.00 12.46
CA SER A 275 24.97 -1.99 12.60
C SER A 275 25.49 -1.52 11.24
N GLY A 276 25.79 -0.23 11.13
CA GLY A 276 26.53 0.36 10.03
C GLY A 276 25.78 0.33 8.71
N ASP A 277 24.53 0.75 8.71
CA ASP A 277 23.66 0.69 7.53
C ASP A 277 22.89 2.00 7.30
N LYS A 278 22.09 2.00 6.24
CA LYS A 278 21.25 3.12 5.82
C LYS A 278 19.81 2.66 5.62
N VAL A 279 18.86 3.54 5.92
CA VAL A 279 17.45 3.38 5.54
C VAL A 279 17.14 4.39 4.45
N ARG A 280 16.63 3.93 3.31
CA ARG A 280 16.36 4.75 2.13
C ARG A 280 14.91 4.62 1.71
N LEU A 281 14.28 5.75 1.42
CA LEU A 281 12.98 5.86 0.79
C LEU A 281 13.19 6.29 -0.67
N LEU A 282 12.73 5.48 -1.61
CA LEU A 282 12.83 5.72 -3.04
C LEU A 282 11.44 5.91 -3.64
N ASN A 283 11.32 6.81 -4.63
CA ASN A 283 10.10 6.96 -5.42
C ASN A 283 9.94 5.84 -6.46
N THR A 284 8.85 5.88 -7.23
CA THR A 284 8.55 4.94 -8.32
C THR A 284 9.64 4.84 -9.41
N GLU A 285 10.42 5.91 -9.60
CA GLU A 285 11.56 5.94 -10.53
C GLU A 285 12.87 5.42 -9.88
N ARG A 286 12.80 4.86 -8.67
CA ARG A 286 13.94 4.43 -7.82
C ARG A 286 14.90 5.57 -7.46
N THR A 287 14.42 6.81 -7.50
CA THR A 287 15.20 7.96 -7.04
C THR A 287 15.04 8.12 -5.54
N GLU A 288 16.14 8.30 -4.82
CA GLU A 288 16.15 8.54 -3.38
C GLU A 288 15.47 9.89 -3.06
N VAL A 289 14.46 9.83 -2.21
CA VAL A 289 13.70 11.00 -1.73
C VAL A 289 14.08 11.34 -0.30
N TYR A 290 14.32 10.34 0.53
CA TYR A 290 14.75 10.52 1.92
C TYR A 290 15.65 9.37 2.35
N ALA A 291 16.63 9.64 3.20
CA ALA A 291 17.46 8.60 3.78
C ALA A 291 18.11 9.06 5.09
N PHE A 292 18.47 8.11 5.94
CA PHE A 292 19.37 8.34 7.07
C PHE A 292 20.30 7.14 7.29
N ASP A 293 21.46 7.42 7.87
CA ASP A 293 22.46 6.41 8.24
C ASP A 293 22.45 6.18 9.74
N TYR A 294 22.73 4.95 10.18
CA TYR A 294 22.95 4.63 11.58
C TYR A 294 24.19 3.75 11.80
N ALA A 295 24.91 4.01 12.88
CA ALA A 295 26.16 3.31 13.18
C ALA A 295 25.92 1.96 13.87
N GLU A 296 25.01 1.89 14.83
CA GLU A 296 24.73 0.70 15.62
C GLU A 296 23.31 0.79 16.18
N SER A 297 22.52 -0.26 16.02
CA SER A 297 21.18 -0.36 16.60
C SER A 297 21.17 -1.28 17.83
N GLU A 298 20.19 -1.10 18.68
CA GLU A 298 19.95 -1.95 19.84
C GLU A 298 18.72 -2.81 19.62
N LYS A 299 18.84 -4.09 19.98
CA LYS A 299 17.76 -5.04 19.80
C LYS A 299 16.52 -4.60 20.57
N GLY A 300 15.38 -4.54 19.90
CA GLY A 300 14.12 -4.12 20.51
C GLY A 300 13.88 -2.61 20.52
N LEU A 301 14.84 -1.81 20.03
CA LEU A 301 14.72 -0.36 19.89
C LEU A 301 14.64 0.07 18.43
N SER A 302 14.10 1.26 18.21
CA SER A 302 13.93 1.88 16.89
C SER A 302 14.73 3.18 16.80
N TRP A 303 15.05 3.57 15.58
CA TRP A 303 15.59 4.89 15.25
C TRP A 303 14.44 5.85 14.92
N GLY A 304 14.21 6.82 15.79
CA GLY A 304 13.18 7.86 15.61
C GLY A 304 13.78 9.20 15.21
N LEU A 305 13.15 9.87 14.24
CA LEU A 305 13.39 11.26 13.90
C LEU A 305 13.06 12.16 15.09
N GLU A 306 14.02 12.96 15.56
CA GLU A 306 13.87 13.79 16.76
C GLU A 306 12.79 14.88 16.60
N SER A 307 12.71 15.45 15.40
CA SER A 307 11.77 16.50 15.05
C SER A 307 11.67 16.60 13.53
N VAL A 308 10.49 16.96 13.02
CA VAL A 308 10.24 17.21 11.60
C VAL A 308 11.03 18.40 11.03
N GLU A 309 11.62 19.24 11.90
CA GLU A 309 12.53 20.34 11.51
C GLU A 309 14.01 19.93 11.56
N SER A 310 14.30 18.73 12.03
CA SER A 310 15.63 18.15 12.16
C SER A 310 15.87 17.07 11.09
N THR A 311 17.12 16.66 10.94
CA THR A 311 17.52 15.45 10.21
C THR A 311 18.14 14.41 11.15
N ASP A 312 18.09 14.68 12.46
CA ASP A 312 18.73 13.85 13.48
C ASP A 312 17.78 12.74 13.89
N PHE A 313 18.30 11.52 13.90
CA PHE A 313 17.65 10.33 14.40
C PHE A 313 18.33 9.87 15.69
N CYS A 314 17.54 9.30 16.59
CA CYS A 314 18.04 8.76 17.85
C CYS A 314 17.35 7.43 18.20
N LEU A 315 18.01 6.62 19.04
CA LEU A 315 17.38 5.41 19.57
C LEU A 315 16.27 5.77 20.56
N GLN A 316 15.14 5.08 20.42
CA GLN A 316 13.96 5.21 21.27
C GLN A 316 13.24 3.87 21.42
N GLU A 317 12.27 3.81 22.33
CA GLU A 317 11.28 2.73 22.32
C GLU A 317 10.39 2.87 21.07
N PRO A 318 10.01 1.76 20.41
CA PRO A 318 9.10 1.75 19.26
C PRO A 318 7.81 2.55 19.47
N SER A 319 7.43 3.39 18.48
CA SER A 319 6.25 4.28 18.54
C SER A 319 5.32 4.21 17.32
N LYS A 320 5.08 3.01 16.79
CA LYS A 320 4.22 2.78 15.60
C LYS A 320 2.93 3.60 15.60
N GLU A 321 2.65 4.18 14.44
CA GLU A 321 1.48 4.98 14.07
C GLU A 321 1.27 6.22 14.93
N THR A 322 2.29 6.66 15.67
CA THR A 322 2.20 7.77 16.60
C THR A 322 3.43 8.67 16.54
N GLN A 323 3.40 9.78 17.29
CA GLN A 323 4.57 10.63 17.39
C GLN A 323 5.71 9.90 18.11
N ASN A 324 6.93 10.04 17.55
CA ASN A 324 8.16 9.54 18.14
C ASN A 324 8.32 9.87 19.63
N ASN A 325 8.77 8.87 20.38
CA ASN A 325 9.18 8.98 21.75
C ASN A 325 10.41 9.89 21.93
N ALA A 326 10.74 10.19 23.19
CA ALA A 326 11.98 10.89 23.50
C ALA A 326 13.18 9.95 23.34
N CYS A 327 14.29 10.50 22.84
CA CYS A 327 15.55 9.77 22.71
C CYS A 327 16.00 9.16 24.03
N ILE A 328 16.49 7.92 23.96
CA ILE A 328 17.15 7.26 25.08
C ILE A 328 18.51 7.89 25.27
N THR A 329 18.66 8.73 26.29
CA THR A 329 19.97 9.20 26.71
C THR A 329 20.67 8.07 27.46
N LYS A 330 21.70 7.46 26.88
CA LYS A 330 22.60 6.59 27.65
C LYS A 330 23.19 7.41 28.79
N GLN A 331 22.72 7.21 30.02
CA GLN A 331 23.40 7.71 31.19
C GLN A 331 24.79 7.07 31.16
N THR A 332 25.81 7.91 30.96
CA THR A 332 27.16 7.50 31.29
C THR A 332 27.13 7.41 32.80
N GLU A 333 26.93 6.21 33.36
CA GLU A 333 27.33 5.92 34.73
C GLU A 333 28.84 6.12 34.78
N ASP A 334 29.23 7.38 34.99
CA ASP A 334 30.51 7.73 35.57
C ASP A 334 30.49 7.07 36.94
N LEU A 335 31.06 5.87 37.03
CA LEU A 335 31.35 5.22 38.30
C LEU A 335 32.27 6.18 39.05
N GLY A 336 31.67 6.92 39.98
CA GLY A 336 32.38 7.76 40.93
C GLY A 336 33.51 6.95 41.56
N GLU A 337 34.73 7.47 41.41
CA GLU A 337 35.84 7.10 42.26
C GLU A 337 35.57 7.66 43.67
N ASP A 338 34.99 6.82 44.52
CA ASP A 338 35.06 6.97 45.97
C ASP A 338 35.40 5.62 46.61
N GLY A 339 36.66 5.24 46.43
CA GLY A 339 37.35 4.19 47.16
C GLY A 339 38.49 4.78 47.98
N GLU A 340 38.19 5.21 49.18
CA GLU A 340 39.17 5.56 50.21
C GLU A 340 39.80 4.26 50.73
N SER A 341 41.10 4.02 50.48
CA SER A 341 41.85 2.93 51.11
C SER A 341 43.16 3.42 51.70
N ASN A 342 43.23 3.45 53.02
CA ASN A 342 44.46 3.30 53.77
C ASN A 342 44.80 1.80 53.82
N ASP A 343 46.00 1.42 53.39
CA ASP A 343 47.00 0.74 54.23
C ASP A 343 48.16 0.22 53.37
N GLU A 344 49.36 0.45 53.91
CA GLU A 344 50.66 -0.04 53.44
C GLU A 344 50.79 -1.54 53.72
N ASP A 345 51.38 -2.32 52.80
CA ASP A 345 52.45 -3.30 53.11
C ASP A 345 52.99 -4.08 51.89
N GLU A 346 54.13 -4.72 52.12
CA GLU A 346 55.32 -4.88 51.27
C GLU A 346 55.45 -6.24 50.50
N LYS A 347 56.00 -6.17 49.26
CA LYS A 347 56.79 -7.15 48.43
C LYS A 347 56.47 -8.67 48.37
N ASN A 348 56.29 -9.19 47.14
CA ASN A 348 57.30 -9.96 46.33
C ASN A 348 56.70 -10.72 45.11
N ASN A 349 57.28 -10.49 43.89
CA ASN A 349 57.58 -11.40 42.74
C ASN A 349 56.55 -12.48 42.29
N VAL A 350 56.13 -12.66 41.02
CA VAL A 350 56.86 -12.90 39.73
C VAL A 350 55.89 -12.72 38.53
N ALA A 351 56.45 -12.35 37.35
CA ALA A 351 55.89 -12.24 35.98
C ALA A 351 54.92 -13.36 35.52
N VAL A 352 54.03 -13.20 34.51
CA VAL A 352 54.29 -13.01 33.06
C VAL A 352 52.97 -12.65 32.34
N GLY A 353 53.01 -11.78 31.32
CA GLY A 353 52.16 -11.91 30.11
C GLY A 353 51.27 -10.73 29.69
N SER A 354 51.79 -9.91 28.76
CA SER A 354 51.16 -9.18 27.63
C SER A 354 49.62 -9.23 27.47
N ALA A 355 48.86 -8.19 27.06
CA ALA A 355 49.16 -7.02 26.23
C ALA A 355 48.06 -5.93 26.42
N SER A 356 48.43 -4.68 26.20
CA SER A 356 47.58 -3.50 25.93
C SER A 356 47.59 -3.26 24.39
N PRO A 357 46.78 -2.36 23.74
CA PRO A 357 46.09 -1.22 24.34
C PRO A 357 44.71 -0.78 23.76
N GLN A 358 44.05 0.06 24.58
CA GLN A 358 43.36 1.34 24.28
C GLN A 358 42.29 1.40 23.17
N SER A 359 41.03 1.72 23.49
CA SER A 359 40.48 3.05 23.83
C SER A 359 40.31 4.00 22.64
N SER A 360 39.05 4.33 22.32
CA SER A 360 38.64 5.50 21.52
C SER A 360 37.28 5.99 22.04
N THR A 361 37.24 6.96 22.95
CA THR A 361 36.90 8.40 22.74
C THR A 361 35.70 8.72 21.82
N LYS A 362 34.71 9.42 22.42
CA LYS A 362 33.57 10.13 21.82
C LYS A 362 34.01 11.16 20.76
N MET A 363 33.21 11.37 19.71
CA MET A 363 32.82 12.70 19.20
C MET A 363 31.54 12.63 18.35
N ALA A 364 30.62 13.56 18.59
CA ALA A 364 29.55 13.96 17.68
C ALA A 364 30.14 14.70 16.47
N TYR A 365 29.41 14.79 15.34
CA TYR A 365 29.11 16.02 14.58
C TYR A 365 28.45 15.68 13.23
N GLY A 366 27.51 16.53 12.82
CA GLY A 366 26.68 16.37 11.62
C GLY A 366 27.27 16.90 10.30
N ARG A 367 26.39 16.84 9.30
CA ARG A 367 26.34 17.52 7.98
C ARG A 367 27.52 17.38 7.02
N TYR A 368 27.23 16.79 5.85
CA TYR A 368 27.81 17.19 4.57
C TYR A 368 26.72 17.27 3.49
N ALA A 369 26.18 18.47 3.28
CA ALA A 369 25.63 18.84 1.98
C ALA A 369 26.76 19.49 1.18
N GLN A 370 27.12 18.92 0.03
CA GLN A 370 28.03 19.59 -0.91
C GLN A 370 27.37 19.83 -2.26
N SER A 371 27.23 21.13 -2.53
CA SER A 371 26.98 21.78 -3.81
C SER A 371 28.07 21.45 -4.84
N PHE A 372 27.67 21.09 -6.05
CA PHE A 372 28.56 21.01 -7.21
C PHE A 372 28.82 22.40 -7.82
N PRO A 373 30.08 22.77 -8.11
CA PRO A 373 30.37 23.95 -8.92
C PRO A 373 30.32 23.61 -10.42
N LEU A 374 29.63 24.47 -11.17
CA LEU A 374 29.70 24.55 -12.64
C LEU A 374 31.11 25.00 -13.07
N THR A 375 31.74 24.24 -13.96
CA THR A 375 32.83 24.76 -14.81
C THR A 375 32.57 24.47 -16.28
N SER A 376 32.29 25.56 -16.99
CA SER A 376 32.29 25.72 -18.43
C SER A 376 33.71 25.61 -18.99
N SER A 377 33.88 24.88 -20.10
CA SER A 377 34.81 25.33 -21.15
C SER A 377 34.39 24.85 -22.53
N HIS A 378 34.29 25.82 -23.42
CA HIS A 378 34.02 25.75 -24.85
C HIS A 378 35.02 24.89 -25.64
N ILE A 379 34.54 24.04 -26.56
CA ILE A 379 35.13 23.84 -27.90
C ILE A 379 34.02 23.54 -28.94
N SER A 380 34.00 24.31 -30.02
CA SER A 380 33.32 24.11 -31.32
C SER A 380 33.97 25.10 -32.31
N PRO A 381 33.78 25.03 -33.65
CA PRO A 381 33.11 24.06 -34.52
C PRO A 381 33.87 23.72 -35.84
N THR A 382 33.39 22.75 -36.66
CA THR A 382 33.46 22.75 -38.16
C THR A 382 32.62 21.55 -38.69
N LEU A 383 31.40 21.75 -39.26
CA LEU A 383 31.05 21.90 -40.71
C LEU A 383 31.43 20.67 -41.58
N GLN A 384 30.62 20.02 -42.45
CA GLN A 384 29.26 20.17 -43.03
C GLN A 384 29.07 18.95 -44.04
N PRO A 385 28.10 18.87 -45.00
CA PRO A 385 26.72 18.32 -44.89
C PRO A 385 26.27 17.28 -45.98
N SER A 386 24.96 16.95 -45.95
CA SER A 386 24.05 16.51 -47.05
C SER A 386 23.74 15.00 -47.08
N ILE A 387 22.52 14.50 -47.32
CA ILE A 387 21.56 14.82 -48.41
C ILE A 387 20.09 14.57 -48.00
N VAL A 388 19.22 15.38 -48.60
CA VAL A 388 17.74 15.44 -48.58
C VAL A 388 17.11 14.45 -49.58
N HIS A 389 15.93 13.90 -49.30
CA HIS A 389 14.90 13.70 -50.34
C HIS A 389 13.51 14.10 -49.85
N LYS A 390 12.77 14.71 -50.77
CA LYS A 390 11.52 15.46 -50.65
C LYS A 390 10.62 15.01 -51.81
N GLU A 391 9.35 14.74 -51.56
CA GLU A 391 8.24 14.72 -52.54
C GLU A 391 6.95 14.72 -51.69
N THR A 392 6.15 15.80 -51.55
CA THR A 392 5.33 16.55 -52.52
C THR A 392 4.36 15.67 -53.32
N ARG A 393 3.04 15.79 -53.08
CA ARG A 393 2.06 16.32 -54.06
C ARG A 393 0.57 16.26 -53.63
N SER A 394 -0.03 17.46 -53.60
CA SER A 394 -1.40 17.90 -53.99
C SER A 394 -2.69 17.37 -53.33
N GLN A 395 -3.43 18.33 -52.74
CA GLN A 395 -4.91 18.39 -52.72
C GLN A 395 -5.50 18.64 -54.12
N PRO A 396 -6.83 18.48 -54.27
CA PRO A 396 -7.61 19.63 -54.70
C PRO A 396 -8.88 19.91 -53.90
N THR A 397 -9.08 21.21 -53.72
CA THR A 397 -10.27 22.03 -53.39
C THR A 397 -11.67 21.49 -53.72
N LYS A 398 -12.65 21.84 -52.87
CA LYS A 398 -13.86 22.56 -53.32
C LYS A 398 -14.63 23.21 -52.16
N SER A 399 -14.90 24.50 -52.34
CA SER A 399 -15.79 25.33 -51.52
C SER A 399 -17.27 25.09 -51.85
N THR A 400 -18.15 25.28 -50.87
CA THR A 400 -19.53 25.76 -51.08
C THR A 400 -20.00 26.47 -49.82
N SER A 401 -20.55 27.66 -50.03
CA SER A 401 -21.13 28.60 -49.06
C SER A 401 -22.66 28.43 -48.91
N PHE A 402 -23.21 29.09 -47.88
CA PHE A 402 -24.56 29.69 -47.71
C PHE A 402 -25.47 29.17 -46.55
N PRO A 403 -26.37 30.03 -45.98
CA PRO A 403 -26.43 30.35 -44.54
C PRO A 403 -27.87 30.23 -43.92
N PHE A 404 -28.14 31.00 -42.83
CA PHE A 404 -29.40 31.28 -42.06
C PHE A 404 -29.55 30.50 -40.71
N ASP A 405 -29.48 31.21 -39.57
CA ASP A 405 -30.57 31.77 -38.71
C ASP A 405 -31.34 30.68 -37.92
N ALA A 406 -31.78 30.81 -36.67
CA ALA A 406 -31.79 31.85 -35.64
C ALA A 406 -32.27 31.21 -34.32
N ALA A 407 -32.01 31.87 -33.17
CA ALA A 407 -32.82 31.91 -31.93
C ALA A 407 -33.15 30.58 -31.20
N ALA A 408 -33.30 30.46 -29.88
CA ALA A 408 -33.23 31.33 -28.71
C ALA A 408 -33.33 30.41 -27.47
N GLY A 409 -32.95 30.89 -26.28
CA GLY A 409 -33.59 30.43 -25.03
C GLY A 409 -32.71 30.31 -23.79
N LEU A 410 -32.70 31.40 -23.02
CA LEU A 410 -32.43 31.50 -21.58
C LEU A 410 -33.44 30.61 -20.79
N TYR A 411 -33.25 30.15 -19.54
CA TYR A 411 -32.78 30.80 -18.32
C TYR A 411 -32.36 29.75 -17.27
N SER A 412 -31.36 30.14 -16.48
CA SER A 412 -31.02 29.68 -15.13
C SER A 412 -32.19 29.83 -14.15
N LEU A 413 -32.24 28.98 -13.10
CA LEU A 413 -32.62 29.41 -11.75
C LEU A 413 -32.08 28.42 -10.70
N ALA A 414 -31.03 28.84 -10.00
CA ALA A 414 -30.72 28.41 -8.66
C ALA A 414 -31.66 29.14 -7.67
N SER A 415 -31.97 28.47 -6.55
CA SER A 415 -32.12 29.02 -5.18
C SER A 415 -33.12 28.18 -4.38
N LEU A 416 -32.65 27.50 -3.34
CA LEU A 416 -33.48 27.06 -2.22
C LEU A 416 -32.84 27.56 -0.93
N ALA A 417 -33.55 28.48 -0.27
CA ALA A 417 -33.28 28.92 1.09
C ALA A 417 -34.51 28.61 1.98
N ALA A 418 -34.19 28.32 3.23
CA ALA A 418 -34.98 27.67 4.27
C ALA A 418 -36.25 28.41 4.73
N ILE A 419 -37.22 27.64 5.28
CA ILE A 419 -38.13 28.09 6.35
C ILE A 419 -38.42 26.92 7.31
N PHE A 420 -38.05 27.09 8.58
CA PHE A 420 -38.53 26.34 9.75
C PHE A 420 -39.96 26.80 10.12
N VAL A 421 -40.80 25.94 10.71
CA VAL A 421 -41.58 26.25 11.93
C VAL A 421 -42.14 24.98 12.58
N LYS A 422 -42.06 25.01 13.89
CA LYS A 422 -42.30 24.06 14.98
C LYS A 422 -43.79 24.02 15.36
N ILE A 423 -44.39 22.85 15.60
CA ILE A 423 -45.51 22.67 16.55
C ILE A 423 -45.41 21.27 17.20
N LYS A 424 -45.55 21.27 18.53
CA LYS A 424 -45.50 20.16 19.47
C LYS A 424 -46.84 20.17 20.21
N SER A 425 -47.64 19.09 20.20
CA SER A 425 -48.43 18.58 21.34
C SER A 425 -49.60 17.63 20.97
N ARG A 426 -49.51 16.40 21.49
CA ARG A 426 -50.51 15.61 22.27
C ARG A 426 -51.88 15.15 21.69
N LEU A 427 -52.02 13.80 21.71
CA LEU A 427 -53.14 12.93 22.16
C LEU A 427 -54.44 12.85 21.30
N PRO A 428 -55.32 11.85 21.52
CA PRO A 428 -55.13 10.39 21.61
C PRO A 428 -56.13 9.61 20.71
N PHE A 429 -55.88 8.32 20.43
CA PHE A 429 -56.82 7.19 20.52
C PHE A 429 -56.13 5.89 20.09
#